data_AF-A0A4P6TFM1-F1
#
_entry.id   AF-A0A4P6TFM1-F1
#
_cell.length_a   1.000
_cell.length_b   1.000
_cell.length_c   1.000
_cell.angle_alpha   90.00
_cell.angle_beta   90.00
_cell.angle_gamma   90.00
#
_symmetry.space_group_name_H-M   'P 1'
#
loop_
_entity.id
_entity.type
_entity.pdbx_description
1 polymer ?
#
loop_
_entity_poly.entity_id
_entity_poly.type
_entity_poly.pdbx_seq_one_letter_code
_entity_poly.pdbx_strand_id
1 'polypeptide(L)'
;MNFGLYLPLLALMACLQHCQTGRQRAISLALPAAAAMGLTLLISQLLGNLGLALLQPLTGPTPRLSAIIILQSASALSLAWLLNNKAGNASRALGLRPGWLLANNLLLSLPGSWMAHAPASMGSSMQSLLLSVLLSLLLAVFACLPTRLARSRLPAMLRDLPALWLCALLLALALHSLGARLS
;
A
#
# COMPACT_ATOMS: atom_id res chain seq x y z
N MET A 1 -7.51 5.56 16.89
CA MET A 1 -6.42 5.38 15.90
C MET A 1 -6.35 6.66 15.08
N ASN A 2 -5.20 7.33 14.96
CA ASN A 2 -5.11 8.61 14.25
C ASN A 2 -5.07 8.38 12.73
N PHE A 3 -6.23 8.09 12.14
CA PHE A 3 -6.40 8.01 10.68
C PHE A 3 -5.93 9.28 9.98
N GLY A 4 -5.99 10.43 10.65
CA GLY A 4 -5.45 11.70 10.19
C GLY A 4 -3.98 11.63 9.78
N LEU A 5 -3.11 10.90 10.49
CA LEU A 5 -1.68 10.79 10.12
C LEU A 5 -1.38 9.56 9.26
N TYR A 6 -2.20 8.51 9.36
CA TYR A 6 -1.99 7.27 8.65
C TYR A 6 -2.34 7.36 7.15
N LEU A 7 -3.48 7.99 6.81
CA LEU A 7 -3.89 8.17 5.42
C LEU A 7 -2.93 9.04 4.57
N PRO A 8 -2.36 10.16 5.06
CA PRO A 8 -1.35 10.89 4.30
C PRO A 8 -0.06 10.09 4.12
N LEU A 9 0.29 9.21 5.08
CA LEU A 9 1.46 8.34 4.97
C LEU A 9 1.29 7.31 3.84
N LEU A 10 0.08 6.74 3.68
CA LEU A 10 -0.28 5.91 2.52
C LEU A 10 -0.11 6.66 1.19
N ALA A 11 -0.58 7.91 1.12
CA ALA A 11 -0.46 8.73 -0.08
C ALA A 11 1.01 9.07 -0.41
N LEU A 12 1.82 9.37 0.60
CA LEU A 12 3.25 9.61 0.45
C LEU A 12 3.96 8.36 -0.09
N MET A 13 3.66 7.19 0.47
CA MET A 13 4.25 5.92 0.02
C MET A 13 3.87 5.59 -1.42
N ALA A 14 2.60 5.79 -1.80
CA ALA A 14 2.16 5.63 -3.19
C ALA A 14 2.90 6.60 -4.14
N CYS A 15 3.10 7.86 -3.74
CA CYS A 15 3.87 8.84 -4.50
C CYS A 15 5.34 8.44 -4.63
N LEU A 16 6.00 8.03 -3.55
CA LEU A 16 7.38 7.56 -3.57
C LEU A 16 7.57 6.34 -4.47
N GLN A 17 6.65 5.36 -4.36
CA GLN A 17 6.66 4.17 -5.20
C GLN A 17 6.49 4.56 -6.68
N HIS A 18 5.56 5.47 -6.99
CA HIS A 18 5.38 5.99 -8.35
C HIS A 18 6.62 6.74 -8.85
N CYS A 19 7.26 7.59 -8.04
CA CYS A 19 8.45 8.32 -8.44
C CYS A 19 9.62 7.39 -8.79
N GLN A 20 9.79 6.29 -8.04
CA GLN A 20 10.87 5.33 -8.31
C GLN A 20 10.57 4.42 -9.51
N THR A 21 9.30 4.05 -9.72
CA THR A 21 8.93 3.10 -10.79
C THR A 21 8.55 3.79 -12.10
N GLY A 22 7.96 4.98 -12.04
CA GLY A 22 7.57 5.79 -13.19
C GLY A 22 8.75 6.26 -14.05
N ARG A 23 9.95 6.42 -13.48
CA ARG A 23 11.17 6.68 -14.25
C ARG A 23 11.60 5.53 -15.16
N GLN A 24 11.13 4.30 -14.90
CA GLN A 24 11.58 3.09 -15.59
C GLN A 24 10.47 2.41 -16.39
N ARG A 25 9.22 2.88 -16.33
CA ARG A 25 8.07 2.18 -16.93
C ARG A 25 7.39 2.97 -18.02
N ALA A 26 6.99 2.26 -19.06
CA ALA A 26 6.04 2.76 -20.04
C ALA A 26 4.69 3.07 -19.35
N ILE A 27 4.06 4.17 -19.76
CA ILE A 27 2.77 4.66 -19.22
C ILE A 27 1.68 3.58 -19.31
N SER A 28 1.72 2.74 -20.34
CA SER A 28 0.79 1.62 -20.56
C SER A 28 0.85 0.55 -19.45
N LEU A 29 1.98 0.41 -18.76
CA LEU A 29 2.19 -0.58 -17.71
C LEU A 29 1.93 -0.02 -16.30
N ALA A 30 1.67 1.27 -16.16
CA ALA A 30 1.52 1.90 -14.84
C ALA A 30 0.23 1.47 -14.12
N LEU A 31 -0.89 1.41 -14.84
CA LEU A 31 -2.18 0.97 -14.31
C LEU A 31 -2.22 -0.54 -13.96
N PRO A 32 -1.80 -1.47 -14.86
CA PRO A 32 -1.77 -2.89 -14.51
C PRO A 32 -0.76 -3.18 -13.38
N ALA A 33 0.32 -2.40 -13.27
CA ALA A 33 1.22 -2.51 -12.13
C ALA A 33 0.59 -2.07 -10.80
N ALA A 34 -0.21 -0.99 -10.79
CA ALA A 34 -0.96 -0.58 -9.60
C ALA A 34 -1.96 -1.67 -9.18
N ALA A 35 -2.72 -2.22 -10.13
CA ALA A 35 -3.66 -3.31 -9.88
C ALA A 35 -2.94 -4.57 -9.36
N ALA A 36 -1.84 -4.98 -9.99
CA ALA A 36 -1.04 -6.11 -9.56
C ALA A 36 -0.45 -5.90 -8.15
N MET A 37 -0.01 -4.68 -7.83
CA MET A 37 0.48 -4.34 -6.49
C MET A 37 -0.64 -4.43 -5.45
N GLY A 38 -1.82 -3.88 -5.74
CA GLY A 38 -2.98 -3.97 -4.86
C GLY A 38 -3.39 -5.42 -4.59
N LEU A 39 -3.45 -6.24 -5.63
CA LEU A 39 -3.86 -7.65 -5.53
C LEU A 39 -2.83 -8.48 -4.75
N THR A 40 -1.54 -8.26 -4.99
CA THR A 40 -0.48 -8.95 -4.23
C THR A 40 -0.47 -8.57 -2.76
N LEU A 41 -0.69 -7.28 -2.43
CA LEU A 41 -0.82 -6.84 -1.04
C LEU A 41 -2.03 -7.47 -0.36
N LEU A 42 -3.18 -7.47 -1.04
CA LEU A 42 -4.42 -8.08 -0.56
C LEU A 42 -4.20 -9.56 -0.22
N ILE A 43 -3.62 -10.34 -1.14
CA ILE A 43 -3.32 -11.76 -0.89
C ILE A 43 -2.37 -11.91 0.29
N SER A 44 -1.29 -11.12 0.33
CA SER A 44 -0.28 -11.22 1.39
C SER A 44 -0.84 -10.91 2.78
N GLN A 45 -1.72 -9.90 2.90
CA GLN A 45 -2.36 -9.56 4.17
C GLN A 45 -3.42 -10.58 4.57
N LEU A 46 -4.19 -11.13 3.64
CA LEU A 46 -5.09 -12.24 3.95
C LEU A 46 -4.30 -13.44 4.50
N LEU A 47 -3.18 -13.79 3.87
CA LEU A 47 -2.32 -14.88 4.32
C LEU A 47 -1.71 -14.62 5.70
N GLY A 48 -1.19 -13.41 5.93
CA GLY A 48 -0.64 -13.01 7.22
C GLY A 48 -1.71 -12.98 8.33
N ASN A 49 -2.90 -12.47 8.04
CA ASN A 49 -4.01 -12.42 9.00
C ASN A 49 -4.56 -13.83 9.32
N LEU A 50 -4.65 -14.71 8.32
CA LEU A 50 -5.02 -16.12 8.53
C LEU A 50 -4.00 -16.83 9.44
N GLY A 51 -2.71 -16.64 9.18
CA GLY A 51 -1.67 -17.20 10.05
C GLY A 51 -1.76 -16.68 11.49
N LEU A 52 -2.07 -15.40 11.68
CA LEU A 52 -2.26 -14.82 13.01
C LEU A 52 -3.50 -15.41 13.71
N ALA A 53 -4.60 -15.60 12.98
CA ALA A 53 -5.81 -16.24 13.51
C ALA A 53 -5.54 -17.70 13.95
N LEU A 54 -4.70 -18.44 13.20
CA LEU A 54 -4.29 -19.79 13.57
C LEU A 54 -3.35 -19.83 14.79
N LEU A 55 -2.55 -18.79 15.00
CA LEU A 55 -1.64 -18.66 16.15
C LEU A 55 -2.33 -18.11 17.42
N GLN A 56 -3.50 -17.47 17.27
CA GLN A 56 -4.29 -16.93 18.36
C GLN A 56 -4.61 -17.93 19.48
N PRO A 57 -5.02 -19.19 19.22
CA PRO A 57 -5.27 -20.16 20.29
C PRO A 57 -4.01 -20.54 21.10
N LEU A 58 -2.81 -20.37 20.53
CA LEU A 58 -1.54 -20.74 21.17
C LEU A 58 -0.87 -19.56 21.90
N THR A 59 -1.16 -18.33 21.49
CA THR A 59 -0.43 -17.13 21.96
C THR A 59 -1.27 -16.20 22.83
N GLY A 60 -2.54 -16.54 23.07
CA GLY A 60 -3.47 -15.79 23.91
C GLY A 60 -4.26 -14.73 23.13
N PRO A 61 -5.09 -13.92 23.81
CA PRO A 61 -6.07 -13.04 23.18
C PRO A 61 -5.46 -11.86 22.41
N THR A 62 -4.20 -11.49 22.68
CA THR A 62 -3.52 -10.37 22.02
C THR A 62 -2.31 -10.86 21.22
N PRO A 63 -2.32 -10.77 19.88
CA PRO A 63 -1.16 -11.11 19.07
C PRO A 63 0.00 -10.17 19.41
N ARG A 64 1.17 -10.74 19.74
CA ARG A 64 2.38 -9.94 20.00
C ARG A 64 2.78 -9.18 18.74
N LEU A 65 3.18 -7.91 18.87
CA LEU A 65 3.65 -7.08 17.75
C LEU A 65 4.73 -7.78 16.92
N SER A 66 5.63 -8.52 17.58
CA SER A 66 6.66 -9.32 16.91
C SER A 66 6.06 -10.42 16.02
N ALA A 67 5.02 -11.11 16.46
CA ALA A 67 4.35 -12.15 15.67
C ALA A 67 3.69 -11.55 14.42
N ILE A 68 3.06 -10.37 14.55
CA ILE A 68 2.47 -9.64 13.42
C ILE A 68 3.55 -9.27 12.40
N ILE A 69 4.65 -8.66 12.85
CA ILE A 69 5.74 -8.26 11.95
C ILE A 69 6.35 -9.48 11.25
N ILE A 70 6.60 -10.57 11.97
CA ILE A 70 7.19 -11.78 11.41
C ILE A 70 6.24 -12.42 10.39
N LEU A 71 4.95 -12.58 10.70
CA LEU A 71 4.01 -13.21 9.76
C LEU A 71 3.74 -12.34 8.53
N GLN A 72 3.61 -11.03 8.71
CA GLN A 72 3.35 -10.12 7.59
C GLN A 72 4.58 -9.96 6.69
N SER A 73 5.79 -9.93 7.27
CA SER A 73 7.03 -9.95 6.48
C SER A 73 7.25 -11.30 5.78
N ALA A 74 7.02 -12.42 6.45
CA ALA A 74 7.14 -13.75 5.86
C ALA A 74 6.14 -13.99 4.72
N SER A 75 4.88 -13.57 4.89
CA SER A 75 3.86 -13.65 3.83
C SER A 75 4.20 -12.75 2.63
N ALA A 76 4.66 -11.51 2.88
CA ALA A 76 5.08 -10.61 1.80
C ALA A 76 6.30 -11.17 1.03
N LEU A 77 7.31 -11.68 1.75
CA LEU A 77 8.55 -12.21 1.15
C LEU A 77 8.31 -13.53 0.42
N SER A 78 7.52 -14.44 0.98
CA SER A 78 7.17 -15.70 0.31
C SER A 78 6.38 -15.44 -0.98
N LEU A 79 5.43 -14.51 -0.95
CA LEU A 79 4.67 -14.12 -2.14
C LEU A 79 5.58 -13.45 -3.19
N ALA A 80 6.47 -12.55 -2.76
CA ALA A 80 7.43 -11.90 -3.65
C ALA A 80 8.39 -12.92 -4.28
N TRP A 81 8.86 -13.90 -3.50
CA TRP A 81 9.70 -15.00 -3.99
C TRP A 81 8.96 -15.86 -5.01
N LEU A 82 7.71 -16.23 -4.72
CA LEU A 82 6.86 -17.02 -5.62
C LEU A 82 6.60 -16.29 -6.94
N LEU A 83 6.31 -14.99 -6.89
CA LEU A 83 6.11 -14.15 -8.07
C LEU A 83 7.40 -13.98 -8.88
N ASN A 84 8.55 -13.81 -8.22
CA ASN A 84 9.83 -13.71 -8.91
C ASN A 84 10.22 -15.04 -9.55
N ASN A 85 9.88 -16.19 -8.94
CA ASN A 85 10.18 -17.50 -9.52
C ASN A 85 9.25 -17.88 -10.68
N LYS A 86 7.95 -17.56 -10.59
CA LYS A 86 6.96 -17.95 -11.60
C LYS A 86 6.80 -16.92 -12.72
N ALA A 87 6.90 -15.64 -12.41
CA ALA A 87 6.65 -14.54 -13.33
C ALA A 87 7.88 -13.66 -13.57
N GLY A 88 9.01 -13.88 -12.88
CA GLY A 88 10.34 -13.29 -13.14
C GLY A 88 10.33 -11.90 -13.75
N ASN A 89 10.54 -11.84 -15.06
CA ASN A 89 10.63 -10.58 -15.81
C ASN A 89 9.31 -9.80 -15.85
N ALA A 90 8.16 -10.46 -15.90
CA ALA A 90 6.85 -9.80 -15.83
C ALA A 90 6.61 -9.16 -14.46
N SER A 91 7.02 -9.83 -13.36
CA SER A 91 6.92 -9.25 -12.01
C SER A 91 7.79 -7.99 -11.85
N ARG A 92 8.97 -7.98 -12.48
CA ARG A 92 9.88 -6.82 -12.52
C ARG A 92 9.38 -5.72 -13.44
N ALA A 93 8.75 -6.06 -14.56
CA ALA A 93 8.11 -5.10 -15.47
C ALA A 93 6.93 -4.39 -14.81
N LEU A 94 6.11 -5.12 -14.06
CA LEU A 94 5.09 -4.59 -13.14
C LEU A 94 5.70 -3.96 -11.88
N GLY A 95 7.03 -4.09 -11.74
CA GLY A 95 7.91 -3.82 -10.59
C GLY A 95 7.26 -3.98 -9.23
N LEU A 96 6.76 -5.19 -9.05
CA LEU A 96 6.50 -5.84 -7.78
C LEU A 96 7.85 -6.16 -7.14
N ARG A 97 8.56 -5.15 -6.65
CA ARG A 97 9.84 -5.36 -5.96
C ARG A 97 9.58 -5.84 -4.53
N PRO A 98 10.35 -6.81 -4.03
CA PRO A 98 10.16 -7.37 -2.68
C PRO A 98 10.21 -6.29 -1.59
N GLY A 99 11.09 -5.29 -1.71
CA GLY A 99 11.18 -4.20 -0.75
C GLY A 99 9.92 -3.35 -0.66
N TRP A 100 9.28 -3.02 -1.79
CA TRP A 100 8.02 -2.26 -1.81
C TRP A 100 6.85 -3.09 -1.29
N LEU A 101 6.83 -4.39 -1.58
CA LEU A 101 5.81 -5.30 -1.05
C LEU A 101 5.89 -5.40 0.47
N LEU A 102 7.11 -5.57 1.00
CA LEU A 102 7.34 -5.65 2.44
C LEU A 102 6.96 -4.33 3.14
N ALA A 103 7.43 -3.19 2.62
CA ALA A 103 7.14 -1.89 3.22
C ALA A 103 5.63 -1.59 3.25
N ASN A 104 4.94 -1.83 2.14
CA ASN A 104 3.49 -1.60 2.06
C ASN A 104 2.70 -2.59 2.94
N ASN A 105 3.09 -3.87 3.01
CA ASN A 105 2.39 -4.83 3.84
C ASN A 105 2.58 -4.52 5.35
N LEU A 106 3.80 -4.17 5.78
CA LEU A 106 4.04 -3.70 7.15
C LEU A 106 3.22 -2.45 7.47
N LEU A 107 3.17 -1.50 6.55
CA LEU A 107 2.40 -0.28 6.74
C LEU A 107 0.90 -0.57 6.86
N LEU A 108 0.38 -1.46 6.03
CA LEU A 108 -1.03 -1.86 6.05
C LEU A 108 -1.42 -2.71 7.26
N SER A 109 -0.45 -3.33 7.94
CA SER A 109 -0.68 -4.11 9.17
C SER A 109 -0.54 -3.29 10.45
N LEU A 110 0.02 -2.06 10.40
CA LEU A 110 0.10 -1.13 11.54
C LEU A 110 -1.25 -0.89 12.23
N PRO A 111 -2.35 -0.56 11.51
CA PRO A 111 -3.67 -0.35 12.11
C PRO A 111 -4.16 -1.50 12.99
N GLY A 112 -4.01 -2.74 12.50
CA GLY A 112 -4.43 -3.94 13.21
C GLY A 112 -3.62 -4.19 14.48
N SER A 113 -2.37 -3.76 14.49
CA SER A 113 -1.46 -3.93 15.64
C SER A 113 -1.68 -2.90 16.77
N TRP A 114 -2.36 -1.78 16.49
CA TRP A 114 -2.63 -0.71 17.47
C TRP A 114 -4.06 -0.78 18.04
N MET A 115 -4.95 -1.53 17.41
CA MET A 115 -6.29 -1.80 17.96
C MET A 115 -6.22 -2.93 18.99
N ALA A 116 -5.86 -2.58 20.22
CA ALA A 116 -5.80 -3.51 21.35
C ALA A 116 -7.16 -4.17 21.71
N HIS A 117 -8.28 -3.74 21.13
CA HIS A 117 -9.64 -4.07 21.58
C HIS A 117 -10.61 -4.41 20.45
N ALA A 118 -10.16 -4.82 19.25
CA ALA A 118 -11.10 -5.18 18.19
C ALA A 118 -11.80 -6.52 18.50
N PRO A 119 -13.12 -6.54 18.83
CA PRO A 119 -13.87 -7.77 18.89
C PRO A 119 -14.24 -8.16 17.45
N ALA A 120 -14.00 -9.42 17.09
CA ALA A 120 -14.17 -10.02 15.76
C ALA A 120 -13.00 -9.82 14.77
N SER A 121 -12.31 -10.93 14.52
CA SER A 121 -11.36 -11.18 13.40
C SER A 121 -11.88 -10.75 12.02
N MET A 122 -13.19 -10.58 11.88
CA MET A 122 -13.86 -10.15 10.65
C MET A 122 -13.75 -8.63 10.42
N GLY A 123 -13.73 -7.82 11.48
CA GLY A 123 -13.56 -6.37 11.37
C GLY A 123 -12.14 -5.97 10.95
N SER A 124 -11.13 -6.64 11.51
CA SER A 124 -9.73 -6.38 11.17
C SER A 124 -9.37 -6.82 9.74
N SER A 125 -9.94 -7.92 9.27
CA SER A 125 -9.77 -8.37 7.88
C SER A 125 -10.43 -7.40 6.90
N MET A 126 -11.66 -6.95 7.15
CA MET A 126 -12.33 -5.93 6.32
C MET A 126 -11.57 -4.60 6.28
N GLN A 127 -11.02 -4.16 7.41
CA GLN A 127 -10.19 -2.96 7.46
C GLN A 127 -8.91 -3.12 6.63
N SER A 128 -8.23 -4.27 6.74
CA SER A 128 -7.03 -4.54 5.94
C SER A 128 -7.32 -4.58 4.44
N LEU A 129 -8.47 -5.13 4.04
CA LEU A 129 -8.95 -5.12 2.66
C LEU A 129 -9.18 -3.68 2.17
N LEU A 130 -9.91 -2.89 2.93
CA LEU A 130 -10.25 -1.50 2.57
C LEU A 130 -8.99 -0.65 2.40
N LEU A 131 -7.99 -0.84 3.27
CA LEU A 131 -6.71 -0.13 3.17
C LEU A 131 -5.87 -0.58 1.98
N SER A 132 -5.87 -1.88 1.65
CA SER A 132 -5.18 -2.39 0.46
C SER A 132 -5.80 -1.86 -0.84
N VAL A 133 -7.13 -1.77 -0.88
CA VAL A 133 -7.90 -1.18 -1.99
C VAL A 133 -7.60 0.31 -2.10
N LEU A 134 -7.60 1.04 -0.97
CA LEU A 134 -7.26 2.46 -0.94
C LEU A 134 -5.85 2.71 -1.49
N LEU A 135 -4.86 1.92 -1.08
CA LEU A 135 -3.50 2.05 -1.58
C LEU A 135 -3.42 1.76 -3.09
N SER A 136 -4.14 0.74 -3.58
CA SER A 136 -4.24 0.43 -5.01
C SER A 136 -4.85 1.59 -5.80
N LEU A 137 -5.92 2.19 -5.29
CA LEU A 137 -6.56 3.37 -5.88
C LEU A 137 -5.59 4.56 -5.91
N LEU A 138 -4.85 4.81 -4.82
CA LEU A 138 -3.84 5.86 -4.77
C LEU A 138 -2.76 5.65 -5.83
N LEU A 139 -2.23 4.43 -5.95
CA LEU A 139 -1.26 4.08 -6.99
C LEU A 139 -1.83 4.29 -8.40
N ALA A 140 -3.10 3.96 -8.63
CA ALA A 140 -3.77 4.19 -9.92
C ALA A 140 -3.96 5.69 -10.20
N VAL A 141 -4.31 6.49 -9.19
CA VAL A 141 -4.39 7.96 -9.31
C VAL A 141 -3.03 8.53 -9.70
N PHE A 142 -1.95 8.14 -9.02
CA PHE A 142 -0.60 8.57 -9.38
C PHE A 142 -0.14 8.05 -10.74
N ALA A 143 -0.61 6.88 -11.21
CA ALA A 143 -0.34 6.41 -12.57
C ALA A 143 -1.03 7.27 -13.65
N CYS A 144 -2.23 7.79 -13.37
CA CYS A 144 -2.99 8.62 -14.32
C CYS A 144 -2.68 10.12 -14.23
N LEU A 145 -2.13 10.61 -13.11
CA LEU A 145 -1.81 12.02 -12.90
C LEU A 145 -0.82 12.60 -13.94
N PRO A 146 0.31 11.94 -14.29
CA PRO A 146 1.29 12.47 -15.22
C PRO A 146 0.69 12.79 -16.61
N THR A 147 -0.19 11.93 -17.13
CA THR A 147 -0.81 12.16 -18.44
C THR A 147 -1.80 13.31 -18.41
N ARG A 148 -2.50 13.52 -17.29
CA ARG A 148 -3.40 14.66 -17.09
C ARG A 148 -2.60 15.96 -16.91
N LEU A 149 -1.52 15.93 -16.14
CA LEU A 149 -0.64 17.07 -15.91
C LEU A 149 0.08 17.49 -17.21
N ALA A 150 0.50 16.54 -18.05
CA ALA A 150 1.10 16.82 -19.36
C ALA A 150 0.14 17.54 -20.32
N ARG A 151 -1.18 17.32 -20.19
CA ARG A 151 -2.21 18.04 -20.96
C ARG A 151 -2.51 19.43 -20.38
N SER A 152 -2.15 19.68 -19.13
CA SER A 152 -2.40 20.95 -18.47
C SER A 152 -1.27 21.95 -18.76
N ARG A 153 -1.62 23.22 -18.98
CA ARG A 153 -0.65 24.31 -19.21
C ARG A 153 -0.02 24.75 -17.89
N LEU A 154 0.83 23.92 -17.31
CA LEU A 154 1.56 24.25 -16.09
C LEU A 154 2.77 25.14 -16.38
N PRO A 155 3.08 26.10 -15.48
CA PRO A 155 4.29 26.91 -15.59
C PRO A 155 5.53 26.00 -15.54
N ALA A 156 6.60 26.41 -16.24
CA ALA A 156 7.79 25.57 -16.44
C ALA A 156 8.41 25.06 -15.12
N MET A 157 8.36 25.86 -14.04
CA MET A 157 8.85 25.49 -12.72
C MET A 157 8.08 24.35 -12.05
N LEU A 158 6.84 24.08 -12.46
CA LEU A 158 5.98 23.06 -11.88
C LEU A 158 5.84 21.81 -12.76
N ARG A 159 6.58 21.69 -13.85
CA ARG A 159 6.42 20.52 -14.75
C ARG A 159 7.01 19.24 -14.13
N ASP A 160 6.37 18.12 -14.44
CA ASP A 160 6.80 16.76 -14.07
C ASP A 160 6.78 16.48 -12.55
N LEU A 161 7.95 16.30 -11.94
CA LEU A 161 8.12 15.92 -10.54
C LEU A 161 7.52 16.92 -9.53
N PRO A 162 7.81 18.23 -9.61
CA PRO A 162 7.23 19.21 -8.69
C PRO A 162 5.69 19.24 -8.71
N ALA A 163 5.04 19.14 -9.88
CA ALA A 163 3.58 19.01 -9.93
C ALA A 163 3.07 17.73 -9.26
N LEU A 164 3.76 16.60 -9.47
CA LEU A 164 3.39 15.35 -8.81
C LEU A 164 3.50 15.44 -7.29
N TRP A 165 4.55 16.07 -6.77
CA TRP A 165 4.71 16.31 -5.33
C TRP A 165 3.64 17.25 -4.77
N LEU A 166 3.27 18.32 -5.49
CA LEU A 166 2.16 19.17 -5.09
C LEU A 166 0.82 18.42 -5.09
N CYS A 167 0.55 17.61 -6.12
CA CYS A 167 -0.63 16.76 -6.15
C CYS A 167 -0.64 15.78 -4.98
N ALA A 168 0.50 15.16 -4.66
CA ALA A 168 0.62 14.26 -3.52
C ALA A 168 0.35 14.97 -2.19
N LEU A 169 0.86 16.20 -2.03
CA LEU A 169 0.66 17.01 -0.83
C LEU A 169 -0.80 17.44 -0.67
N LEU A 170 -1.45 17.88 -1.75
CA LEU A 170 -2.89 18.19 -1.75
C LEU A 170 -3.73 16.97 -1.42
N LEU A 171 -3.40 15.80 -1.99
CA LEU A 171 -4.09 14.55 -1.72
C LEU A 171 -3.89 14.10 -0.27
N ALA A 172 -2.67 14.23 0.25
CA ALA A 172 -2.33 13.94 1.64
C ALA A 172 -3.10 14.87 2.60
N LEU A 173 -3.22 16.16 2.30
CA LEU A 173 -3.99 17.11 3.10
C LEU A 173 -5.49 16.77 3.10
N ALA A 174 -6.05 16.44 1.93
CA ALA A 174 -7.44 16.00 1.80
C ALA A 174 -7.69 14.73 2.62
N LEU A 175 -6.81 13.74 2.49
CA LEU A 175 -6.86 12.49 3.25
C LEU A 175 -6.66 12.69 4.76
N HIS A 176 -5.81 13.63 5.16
CA HIS A 176 -5.66 14.04 6.56
C HIS A 176 -6.97 14.60 7.10
N SER A 177 -7.61 15.51 6.37
CA SER A 177 -8.90 16.10 6.76
C SER A 177 -10.02 15.06 6.84
N LEU A 178 -10.02 14.07 5.93
CA LEU A 178 -10.94 12.95 5.95
C LEU A 178 -10.66 12.05 7.18
N GLY A 179 -9.39 11.72 7.41
CA GLY A 179 -8.95 10.91 8.54
C GLY A 179 -9.24 11.55 9.89
N ALA A 180 -9.12 12.87 10.00
CA ALA A 180 -9.48 13.62 11.20
C ALA A 180 -11.00 13.67 11.46
N ARG A 181 -11.82 13.52 10.43
CA ARG A 181 -13.29 13.41 10.57
C ARG A 181 -13.75 11.98 10.88
N LEU A 182 -12.94 10.98 10.53
CA LEU A 182 -13.21 9.56 10.76
C LEU A 182 -12.66 9.04 12.10
N SER A 183 -11.79 9.81 12.76
CA SER A 183 -11.20 9.51 14.07
C SER A 183 -12.03 10.07 15.22
#